data_AF-A0A087SFU0-F1
#
_entry.id   AF-A0A087SFU0-F1
#
_cell.length_a   1.000
_cell.length_b   1.000
_cell.length_c   1.000
_cell.angle_alpha   90.00
_cell.angle_beta   90.00
_cell.angle_gamma   90.00
#
_symmetry.space_group_name_H-M   'P 1'
#
loop_
_entity.id
_entity.type
_entity.pdbx_description
1 polymer ?
#
loop_
_entity_poly.entity_id
_entity_poly.type
_entity_poly.pdbx_seq_one_letter_code
_entity_poly.pdbx_strand_id
1 'polypeptide(L)' 'MEESLAFTGILFQPVPWSPATKRGMPAELEAYHASPDHTIINIPPTMMFKAKIFKPSRLCAIFRKESAGVPEGQGTLT' A
#
# COMPACT_ATOMS: atom_id res chain seq x y z
N MET A 1 -2.92 -7.73 20.59
CA MET A 1 -2.34 -6.40 20.26
C MET A 1 -2.95 -6.00 18.93
N GLU A 2 -3.47 -4.78 18.84
CA GLU A 2 -4.05 -4.25 17.60
C GLU A 2 -2.92 -3.51 16.86
N GLU A 3 -2.56 -3.99 15.67
CA GLU A 3 -1.56 -3.35 14.80
C GLU A 3 -2.24 -2.25 13.98
N SER A 4 -1.76 -1.02 14.12
CA SER A 4 -2.26 0.11 13.32
C SER A 4 -1.44 0.26 12.03
N LEU A 5 -2.12 0.57 10.93
CA LEU A 5 -1.51 0.77 9.62
C LEU A 5 -1.77 2.20 9.15
N ALA A 6 -0.70 2.95 8.89
CA ALA A 6 -0.76 4.28 8.30
C ALA A 6 -0.59 4.19 6.78
N PHE A 7 -1.53 4.75 6.02
CA PHE A 7 -1.43 4.78 4.57
C PHE A 7 -0.32 5.74 4.12
N THR A 8 0.59 5.27 3.26
CA THR A 8 1.75 6.06 2.80
C THR A 8 1.43 7.06 1.68
N GLY A 9 0.22 7.02 1.11
CA GLY A 9 -0.11 7.77 -0.11
C GLY A 9 0.27 7.04 -1.41
N ILE A 10 1.00 5.93 -1.32
CA ILE A 10 1.52 5.22 -2.50
C ILE A 10 0.54 4.14 -2.96
N LEU A 11 0.11 4.26 -4.21
CA LEU A 11 -0.68 3.28 -4.95
C LEU A 11 0.08 2.83 -6.20
N PHE A 12 0.01 1.55 -6.51
CA PHE A 12 0.65 1.01 -7.72
C PHE A 12 -0.14 -0.16 -8.30
N GLN A 13 0.07 -0.39 -9.60
CA GLN A 13 -0.43 -1.60 -10.25
C GLN A 13 0.62 -2.71 -10.17
N PRO A 14 0.25 -3.95 -9.80
CA PRO A 14 1.17 -5.07 -9.90
C PRO A 14 1.50 -5.33 -11.38
N VAL A 15 2.78 -5.50 -11.66
CA VAL A 15 3.29 -5.79 -13.01
C VAL A 15 3.34 -7.30 -13.25
N PRO A 16 3.28 -7.76 -14.51
CA PRO A 16 3.53 -9.15 -14.83
C PRO A 16 4.92 -9.60 -14.32
N TRP A 17 5.03 -10.89 -14.04
CA TRP A 17 6.33 -11.49 -13.74
C TRP A 17 7.26 -11.33 -14.95
N SER A 18 8.49 -10.93 -14.68
CA SER A 18 9.58 -10.91 -15.67
C SER A 18 10.92 -11.17 -14.97
N PRO A 19 12.01 -11.43 -15.71
CA PRO A 19 13.34 -11.54 -15.12
C PRO A 19 13.76 -10.29 -14.32
N ALA A 20 13.25 -9.11 -14.68
CA ALA A 20 13.48 -7.84 -14.00
C ALA A 20 12.47 -7.54 -12.89
N THR A 21 11.29 -8.18 -12.88
CA THR A 21 10.17 -7.90 -11.95
C THR A 21 9.64 -9.18 -11.33
N LYS A 22 10.52 -9.94 -10.68
CA LYS A 22 10.22 -11.28 -10.14
C LYS A 22 9.11 -11.27 -9.08
N ARG A 23 8.89 -10.14 -8.40
CA ARG A 23 7.87 -9.97 -7.35
C ARG A 23 6.57 -9.33 -7.85
N GLY A 24 6.42 -9.16 -9.16
CA GLY A 24 5.22 -8.57 -9.74
C GLY A 24 4.98 -7.12 -9.28
N MET A 25 6.06 -6.40 -8.94
CA MET A 25 6.02 -5.01 -8.52
C MET A 25 7.11 -4.19 -9.24
N PRO A 26 6.94 -2.86 -9.36
CA PRO A 26 7.99 -1.97 -9.87
C PRO A 26 9.26 -2.03 -9.02
N ALA A 27 10.43 -1.95 -9.66
CA ALA A 27 11.72 -2.06 -9.00
C ALA A 27 11.91 -1.02 -7.88
N GLU A 28 11.41 0.21 -8.08
CA GLU A 28 11.46 1.29 -7.08
C GLU A 28 10.67 0.96 -5.80
N LEU A 29 9.67 0.08 -5.88
CA LEU A 29 8.81 -0.28 -4.76
C LEU A 29 9.26 -1.57 -4.09
N GLU A 30 10.16 -2.36 -4.68
CA GLU A 30 10.63 -3.65 -4.11
C GLU A 30 11.24 -3.48 -2.71
N ALA A 31 11.82 -2.32 -2.41
CA ALA A 31 12.33 -1.99 -1.09
C ALA A 31 11.26 -2.08 0.01
N TYR A 32 10.02 -1.67 -0.28
CA TYR A 32 8.92 -1.74 0.69
C TYR A 32 8.48 -3.18 0.99
N HIS A 33 8.64 -4.10 0.03
CA HIS A 33 8.38 -5.51 0.28
C HIS A 33 9.45 -6.13 1.21
N ALA A 34 10.69 -5.64 1.15
CA ALA A 34 11.77 -6.12 2.02
C ALA A 34 11.75 -5.46 3.41
N SER A 35 11.10 -4.32 3.57
CA SER A 35 11.02 -3.59 4.83
C SER A 35 10.05 -4.26 5.81
N PRO A 36 10.47 -4.57 7.05
CA PRO A 36 9.58 -5.12 8.06
C PRO A 36 8.53 -4.09 8.54
N ASP A 37 8.82 -2.79 8.38
CA ASP A 37 7.98 -1.66 8.80
C ASP A 37 6.86 -1.35 7.82
N HIS A 38 6.83 -1.99 6.66
CA HIS A 38 5.82 -1.76 5.64
C HIS A 38 5.01 -3.02 5.36
N THR A 39 3.82 -2.83 4.85
CA THR A 39 2.97 -3.89 4.32
C THR A 39 2.31 -3.44 3.03
N ILE A 40 2.16 -4.38 2.11
CA ILE A 40 1.56 -4.15 0.80
C ILE A 40 0.23 -4.88 0.77
N ILE A 41 -0.85 -4.15 0.53
CA ILE A 41 -2.20 -4.69 0.51
C ILE A 41 -2.78 -4.57 -0.90
N ASN A 42 -3.32 -5.68 -1.41
CA ASN A 42 -4.12 -5.64 -2.63
C ASN A 42 -5.48 -5.00 -2.32
N ILE A 43 -5.86 -3.99 -3.09
CA ILE A 43 -7.13 -3.31 -2.93
C ILE A 43 -8.22 -4.14 -3.61
N PRO A 44 -9.23 -4.62 -2.85
CA PRO A 44 -10.30 -5.43 -3.44
C PRO A 44 -11.06 -4.67 -4.53
N PRO A 45 -11.52 -5.34 -5.59
CA PRO A 45 -12.31 -4.70 -6.65
C PRO A 45 -13.57 -4.00 -6.14
N THR A 46 -14.17 -4.49 -5.05
CA THR A 46 -15.34 -3.86 -4.42
C THR A 46 -15.01 -2.48 -3.83
N MET A 47 -13.82 -2.32 -3.25
CA MET A 47 -13.33 -1.04 -2.76
C MET A 47 -13.03 -0.09 -3.93
N MET A 48 -12.36 -0.60 -4.97
CA MET A 48 -12.07 0.16 -6.19
C MET A 48 -13.35 0.67 -6.87
N PHE A 49 -14.37 -0.19 -6.98
CA PHE A 49 -15.65 0.15 -7.59
C PHE A 49 -16.37 1.25 -6.81
N LYS A 50 -16.40 1.17 -5.47
CA LYS A 50 -16.95 2.24 -4.61
C LYS A 50 -16.21 3.58 -4.81
N ALA A 51 -14.90 3.52 -5.02
CA ALA A 51 -14.07 4.68 -5.33
C ALA A 51 -14.12 5.11 -6.82
N LYS A 52 -14.95 4.46 -7.66
CA LYS A 52 -15.06 4.70 -9.10
C LYS A 52 -13.74 4.53 -9.87
N ILE A 53 -12.87 3.64 -9.41
CA ILE A 53 -11.62 3.28 -10.06
C ILE A 53 -11.86 2.06 -10.96
N PHE A 54 -11.82 2.28 -12.29
CA PHE A 54 -12.04 1.23 -13.30
C PHE A 54 -10.76 0.80 -14.03
N LYS A 55 -9.70 1.62 -13.96
CA LYS A 55 -8.36 1.31 -14.47
C LYS A 55 -7.35 1.80 -13.42
N PRO A 56 -6.30 1.02 -13.09
CA PRO A 56 -5.97 -0.33 -13.57
C PRO A 56 -6.93 -1.42 -13.04
N SER A 57 -6.83 -2.65 -13.57
CA SER A 57 -7.66 -3.79 -13.13
C SER A 57 -7.28 -4.35 -11.76
N ARG A 58 -6.04 -4.11 -11.32
CA ARG A 58 -5.52 -4.47 -10.01
C ARG A 58 -4.79 -3.26 -9.44
N LEU A 59 -5.00 -3.02 -8.15
CA LEU A 59 -4.38 -1.92 -7.43
C LEU A 59 -3.83 -2.43 -6.11
N CYS A 60 -2.63 -2.01 -5.76
CA CYS A 60 -1.99 -2.29 -4.49
C CYS A 60 -1.67 -0.97 -3.79
N ALA A 61 -1.70 -0.98 -2.47
CA ALA A 61 -1.36 0.15 -1.62
C ALA A 61 -0.26 -0.22 -0.63
N ILE A 62 0.59 0.74 -0.31
CA ILE A 62 1.66 0.58 0.70
C ILE A 62 1.22 1.24 2.00
N PHE A 63 1.32 0.50 3.09
CA PHE A 63 1.07 0.98 4.44
C PHE A 63 2.33 0.85 5.28
N ARG A 64 2.53 1.81 6.19
CA ARG A 64 3.52 1.74 7.26
C ARG A 64 2.85 1.12 8.48
N LYS A 65 3.52 0.14 9.10
CA LYS A 65 3.12 -0.42 10.38
C LYS A 65 3.46 0.57 11.48
N GLU A 66 2.44 1.05 12.19
CA GLU A 66 2.64 1.78 13.43
C GLU A 66 2.65 0.78 14.57
N SER A 67 3.84 0.58 15.14
CA SER A 67 3.95 -0.02 16.45
C SER A 67 3.25 0.93 17.41
N ALA A 68 2.21 0.46 18.12
CA ALA A 68 1.43 1.26 19.06
C ALA A 68 2.35 2.06 20.00
N GLY A 69 2.54 3.33 19.69
CA GLY A 69 3.57 4.16 20.29
C GLY A 69 3.53 5.59 19.75
N VAL A 70 2.63 6.38 20.36
CA VAL A 70 2.45 7.84 20.26
C VAL A 70 1.66 8.35 19.04
N PRO A 71 0.46 8.92 19.24
CA PRO A 71 -0.27 9.62 18.18
C PRO A 71 0.39 10.98 17.91
N GLU A 72 1.16 11.10 16.83
CA GLU A 72 1.52 12.41 16.28
C GLU A 72 0.37 12.94 15.43
N GLY A 73 -0.31 13.96 15.96
CA GLY A 73 -0.95 15.00 15.16
C GLY A 73 -2.29 14.63 14.52
N GLN A 74 -3.37 14.76 15.29
CA GLN A 74 -4.67 15.14 14.71
C GLN A 74 -4.49 16.47 13.98
N GLY A 75 -4.42 16.41 12.65
CA GLY A 75 -4.60 17.58 11.79
C GLY A 75 -6.06 17.97 11.79
N THR A 76 -6.48 18.75 12.79
CA THR A 76 -7.76 19.45 12.81
C THR A 76 -7.75 20.44 11.63
N LEU A 77 -8.49 20.14 10.56
CA LEU A 77 -8.88 21.14 9.58
C LEU A 77 -9.93 22.03 10.26
N THR A 78 -9.49 23.18 10.76
CA THR A 78 -10.34 24.31 11.14
C THR A 78 -10.16 25.40 10.11
#